data_AF-A0A2K9NJA1-F1
#
_entry.id   AF-A0A2K9NJA1-F1
#
_cell.length_a   1.000
_cell.length_b   1.000
_cell.length_c   1.000
_cell.angle_alpha   90.00
_cell.angle_beta   90.00
_cell.angle_gamma   90.00
#
_symmetry.space_group_name_H-M   'P 1'
#
loop_
_entity.id
_entity.type
_entity.pdbx_description
1 polymer ?
#
loop_
_entity_poly.entity_id
_entity_poly.type
_entity_poly.pdbx_seq_one_letter_code
_entity_poly.pdbx_strand_id
1 'polypeptide(L)' 'MAFRDATGLPPHQFLTQARMAQAEALLRDGVSVTATAVGYTNPSKFSAAYQRYRGTKPSRCRQT' A
#
# COMPACT_ATOMS: atom_id res chain seq x y z
N MET A 1 -12.63 11.89 19.57
CA MET A 1 -11.25 11.43 19.73
C MET A 1 -11.26 9.92 19.97
N ALA A 2 -11.21 9.07 18.93
CA ALA A 2 -11.31 7.62 19.14
C ALA A 2 -10.39 6.76 18.25
N PHE A 3 -9.89 7.28 17.11
CA PHE A 3 -9.04 6.50 16.20
C PHE A 3 -7.54 6.72 16.40
N ARG A 4 -7.14 7.92 16.83
CA ARG A 4 -5.74 8.28 17.05
C ARG A 4 -5.18 7.69 18.35
N ASP A 5 -6.03 7.48 19.35
CA ASP A 5 -5.67 6.95 20.67
C ASP A 5 -5.31 5.45 20.61
N ALA A 6 -5.97 4.68 19.74
CA ALA A 6 -5.74 3.24 19.62
C ALA A 6 -4.57 2.86 18.69
N THR A 7 -4.17 3.74 17.76
CA THR A 7 -3.18 3.43 16.71
C THR A 7 -2.01 4.40 16.64
N GLY A 8 -2.08 5.56 17.31
CA GLY A 8 -1.10 6.63 17.21
C GLY A 8 -1.06 7.34 15.84
N LEU A 9 -1.83 6.88 14.85
CA LEU A 9 -1.78 7.35 13.47
C LEU A 9 -3.10 8.01 13.03
N PRO A 10 -3.04 8.98 12.11
CA PRO A 10 -4.24 9.49 11.47
C PRO A 10 -4.98 8.37 10.71
N PRO A 11 -6.33 8.36 10.71
CA PRO A 11 -7.12 7.30 10.05
C PRO A 11 -6.80 7.13 8.55
N HIS A 12 -6.48 8.22 7.85
CA HIS A 12 -6.06 8.15 6.44
C HIS A 12 -4.72 7.40 6.26
N GLN A 13 -3.83 7.51 7.25
CA GLN A 13 -2.51 6.90 7.21
C GLN A 13 -2.61 5.42 7.54
N PHE A 14 -3.45 5.05 8.51
CA PHE A 14 -3.78 3.66 8.81
C PHE A 14 -4.34 2.93 7.58
N LEU A 15 -5.35 3.51 6.90
CA LEU A 15 -5.90 2.94 5.66
C LEU A 15 -4.85 2.82 4.55
N THR A 16 -3.96 3.80 4.43
CA THR A 16 -2.86 3.73 3.46
C THR A 16 -1.95 2.54 3.79
N GLN A 17 -1.58 2.37 5.06
CA GLN A 17 -0.70 1.29 5.50
C GLN A 17 -1.32 -0.09 5.26
N ALA A 18 -2.60 -0.26 5.60
CA ALA A 18 -3.35 -1.49 5.34
C ALA A 18 -3.41 -1.84 3.85
N ARG A 19 -3.67 -0.85 2.98
CA ARG A 19 -3.66 -1.03 1.52
C ARG A 19 -2.29 -1.43 0.99
N MET A 20 -1.21 -0.84 1.50
CA MET A 20 0.15 -1.21 1.09
C MET A 20 0.55 -2.60 1.58
N ALA A 21 0.13 -2.99 2.79
CA ALA A 21 0.35 -4.34 3.30
C ALA A 21 -0.36 -5.39 2.43
N GLN A 22 -1.59 -5.13 2.00
CA GLN A 22 -2.30 -6.00 1.06
C GLN A 22 -1.59 -6.07 -0.30
N ALA A 23 -1.13 -4.92 -0.82
CA ALA A 23 -0.35 -4.88 -2.06
C ALA A 23 0.92 -5.74 -1.95
N GLU A 24 1.63 -5.63 -0.84
CA GLU A 24 2.85 -6.41 -0.60
C GLU A 24 2.59 -7.90 -0.52
N ALA A 25 1.50 -8.32 0.14
CA ALA A 25 1.12 -9.74 0.21
C ALA A 25 0.86 -10.33 -1.18
N LEU A 26 0.10 -9.62 -2.02
CA LEU A 26 -0.17 -10.02 -3.39
C LEU A 26 1.11 -10.05 -4.26
N LEU A 27 1.97 -9.04 -4.13
CA LEU A 27 3.23 -8.99 -4.86
C LEU A 27 4.19 -10.12 -4.45
N ARG A 28 4.19 -10.52 -3.17
CA ARG A 28 4.94 -11.68 -2.67
C ARG A 28 4.43 -13.00 -3.22
N ASP A 29 3.14 -13.08 -3.49
CA ASP A 29 2.49 -14.24 -4.12
C ASP A 29 2.69 -14.29 -5.65
N GLY A 30 3.47 -13.35 -6.21
CA GLY A 30 3.67 -13.22 -7.65
C GLY A 30 2.48 -12.59 -8.40
N VAL A 31 1.45 -12.17 -7.68
CA VAL A 31 0.25 -11.56 -8.26
C VAL A 31 0.53 -10.11 -8.64
N SER A 32 0.16 -9.75 -9.87
CA SER A 32 0.23 -8.37 -10.32
C SER A 32 -0.82 -7.50 -9.62
N VAL A 33 -0.38 -6.60 -8.75
CA VAL A 33 -1.25 -5.63 -8.09
C VAL A 33 -1.48 -4.42 -8.97
N THR A 34 -2.75 -4.13 -9.24
CA THR A 34 -3.18 -2.86 -9.84
C THR A 34 -3.60 -1.87 -8.76
N ALA A 35 -3.54 -0.57 -9.09
CA ALA A 35 -3.95 0.49 -8.16
C ALA A 35 -5.39 0.26 -7.66
N THR A 36 -6.29 -0.12 -8.56
CA THR A 36 -7.69 -0.39 -8.27
C THR A 36 -7.88 -1.59 -7.34
N ALA A 37 -7.04 -2.63 -7.43
CA ALA A 37 -7.10 -3.79 -6.54
C ALA A 37 -6.88 -3.44 -5.06
N VAL A 38 -6.17 -2.35 -4.78
CA VAL A 38 -5.90 -1.86 -3.41
C VAL A 38 -6.61 -0.54 -3.11
N GLY A 39 -7.62 -0.19 -3.90
CA GLY A 39 -8.48 0.97 -3.66
C GLY A 39 -7.88 2.32 -4.04
N TYR A 40 -6.92 2.35 -4.95
CA TYR A 40 -6.40 3.58 -5.58
C TYR A 40 -6.98 3.75 -6.99
N THR A 41 -7.52 4.92 -7.26
CA THR A 41 -7.98 5.28 -8.62
C THR A 41 -6.81 5.55 -9.57
N ASN A 42 -5.66 5.98 -9.05
CA ASN A 42 -4.52 6.39 -9.86
C ASN A 42 -3.25 5.55 -9.59
N PRO A 43 -2.69 4.85 -10.59
CA PRO A 43 -1.48 4.02 -10.44
C PRO A 43 -0.23 4.76 -9.98
N SER A 44 -0.07 6.02 -10.38
CA SER A 44 1.07 6.84 -9.95
C SER A 44 1.01 7.15 -8.45
N LYS A 45 -0.19 7.42 -7.92
CA LYS A 45 -0.41 7.68 -6.48
C LYS A 45 -0.17 6.41 -5.66
N PHE A 46 -0.64 5.27 -6.15
CA PHE A 46 -0.34 3.97 -5.56
C PHE A 46 1.17 3.70 -5.54
N SER A 47 1.85 3.83 -6.68
CA SER A 47 3.30 3.55 -6.77
C SER A 47 4.13 4.45 -5.87
N ALA A 48 3.80 5.74 -5.77
CA ALA A 48 4.49 6.67 -4.88
C ALA A 48 4.25 6.34 -3.40
N ALA A 49 3.03 5.95 -3.03
CA ALA A 49 2.70 5.54 -1.66
C ALA A 49 3.37 4.21 -1.29
N TYR A 50 3.39 3.24 -2.20
CA TYR A 50 4.08 1.96 -2.02
C TYR A 50 5.58 2.16 -1.89
N GLN A 51 6.19 3.01 -2.72
CA GLN A 51 7.60 3.35 -2.60
C GLN A 51 7.93 4.03 -1.26
N ARG A 52 7.05 4.89 -0.74
CA ARG A 52 7.23 5.47 0.60
C ARG A 52 7.12 4.44 1.71
N TYR A 53 6.24 3.44 1.56
CA TYR A 53 6.03 2.38 2.56
C TYR A 53 7.15 1.34 2.54
N ARG A 54 7.55 0.86 1.36
CA ARG A 54 8.49 -0.27 1.19
C ARG A 54 9.90 0.13 0.79
N GLY A 55 10.10 1.38 0.36
CA GLY A 55 11.37 1.90 -0.18
C GLY A 55 11.59 1.59 -1.67
N THR A 56 10.83 0.67 -2.25
CA THR A 56 10.96 0.24 -3.66
C THR A 56 9.64 0.36 -4.41
N LYS A 57 9.71 0.48 -5.74
CA LYS A 57 8.49 0.53 -6.57
C LYS A 57 7.86 -0.87 -6.67
N PRO A 58 6.52 -0.96 -6.73
CA PRO A 58 5.82 -2.25 -6.81
C PRO A 58 6.25 -3.07 -8.03
N SER A 59 6.53 -2.44 -9.17
CA SER A 59 7.06 -3.11 -10.37
C SER A 59 8.41 -3.82 -10.14
N ARG A 60 9.22 -3.36 -9.18
CA ARG A 60 10.52 -3.97 -8.84
C ARG A 60 10.39 -5.03 -7.75
N CYS A 61 9.30 -5.03 -6.99
CA CYS A 61 8.93 -6.13 -6.09
C CYS A 61 8.35 -7.35 -6.84
N ARG A 62 7.88 -7.19 -8.08
CA ARG A 62 7.41 -8.30 -8.96
C ARG A 62 8.55 -9.21 -9.44
N GLN A 63 9.58 -9.44 -8.63
CA GLN A 63 10.79 -10.14 -9.06
C GLN A 63 11.09 -11.32 -8.15
N THR A 64 10.36 -12.41 -8.41
CA THR A 64 10.82 -13.80 -8.38
C THR A 64 9.75 -14.65 -9.03
#